data_AF-A0A8W8LPI8-F1
#
_entry.id   AF-A0A8W8LPI8-F1
#
_cell.length_a   1.000
_cell.length_b   1.000
_cell.length_c   1.000
_cell.angle_alpha   90.00
_cell.angle_beta   90.00
_cell.angle_gamma   90.00
#
_symmetry.space_group_name_H-M   'P 1'
#
loop_
_entity.id
_entity.type
_entity.pdbx_description
1 polymer ?
#
loop_
_entity_poly.entity_id
_entity_poly.type
_entity_poly.pdbx_seq_one_letter_code
_entity_poly.pdbx_strand_id
1 'polypeptide(L)'
;ACWCRRRKPQCGNPSFRTLRLDYYGECKQLTKCQDFEMEQFPLRMSNWLFKVMEELARRNELDGDYVEMLKSAEKDKNHVDAVIWKFCDLDVHPQDRFVTRRELLFVVATIKPMEHCLAPFLDICDANKDRKISLHEWGGCLGLDQGKIQDKCGAVHKKNKGRK
;
A
#
# COMPACT_ATOMS: atom_id res chain seq x y z
N ALA A 1 6.89 28.50 -13.79
CA ALA A 1 7.90 27.90 -14.68
C ALA A 1 8.92 27.12 -13.84
N CYS A 2 9.29 25.89 -14.22
CA CYS A 2 10.19 25.04 -13.41
C CYS A 2 11.67 25.46 -13.60
N TRP A 3 12.33 25.90 -12.53
CA TRP A 3 13.74 26.36 -12.53
C TRP A 3 14.73 25.27 -12.95
N CYS A 4 14.46 24.01 -12.59
CA CYS A 4 15.29 22.86 -12.94
C CYS A 4 15.30 22.56 -14.44
N ARG A 5 14.14 22.67 -15.09
CA ARG A 5 14.03 22.49 -16.55
C ARG A 5 14.82 23.55 -17.33
N ARG A 6 15.05 24.72 -16.72
CA ARG A 6 15.80 25.85 -17.32
C ARG A 6 17.26 25.93 -16.83
N ARG A 7 17.78 24.90 -16.14
CA ARG A 7 19.15 24.84 -15.59
C ARG A 7 19.55 26.11 -14.81
N LYS A 8 18.58 26.72 -14.10
CA LYS A 8 18.83 27.90 -13.29
C LYS A 8 19.65 27.52 -12.04
N PRO A 9 20.55 28.39 -11.55
CA PRO A 9 21.42 28.09 -10.40
C PRO A 9 20.64 27.75 -9.12
N GLN A 10 19.39 28.24 -8.99
CA GLN A 10 18.48 27.90 -7.90
C GLN A 10 18.08 26.41 -7.86
N CYS A 11 18.26 25.64 -8.95
CA CYS A 11 18.09 24.19 -8.97
C CYS A 11 19.37 23.42 -8.55
N GLY A 12 20.45 24.12 -8.16
CA GLY A 12 21.73 23.50 -7.80
C GLY A 12 21.80 22.90 -6.40
N ASN A 13 20.79 23.10 -5.54
CA ASN A 13 20.86 22.64 -4.15
C ASN A 13 20.75 21.11 -4.06
N PRO A 14 21.78 20.40 -3.54
CA PRO A 14 21.77 18.95 -3.39
C PRO A 14 20.60 18.42 -2.56
N SER A 15 20.10 19.19 -1.59
CA SER A 15 18.98 18.81 -0.70
C SER A 15 17.67 18.64 -1.44
N PHE A 16 17.50 19.22 -2.63
CA PHE A 16 16.29 19.06 -3.44
C PHE A 16 16.35 17.85 -4.38
N ARG A 17 17.49 17.15 -4.48
CA ARG A 17 17.61 15.95 -5.34
C ARG A 17 16.77 14.77 -4.85
N THR A 18 16.56 14.69 -3.54
CA THR A 18 15.77 13.63 -2.89
C THR A 18 14.35 14.08 -2.56
N LEU A 19 14.01 15.34 -2.83
CA LEU A 19 12.68 15.87 -2.56
C LEU A 19 11.64 15.14 -3.41
N ARG A 20 10.60 14.65 -2.73
CA ARG A 20 9.44 14.00 -3.35
C ARG A 20 8.17 14.68 -2.84
N LEU A 21 7.09 14.52 -3.60
CA LEU A 21 5.77 14.89 -3.13
C LEU A 21 5.46 14.07 -1.87
N ASP A 22 5.07 14.76 -0.79
CA ASP A 22 4.70 14.11 0.46
C ASP A 22 3.24 13.65 0.44
N TYR A 23 2.33 14.55 0.05
CA TYR A 23 0.91 14.26 -0.16
C TYR A 23 0.25 15.29 -1.08
N TYR A 24 -0.93 14.96 -1.59
CA TYR A 24 -1.74 15.86 -2.42
C TYR A 24 -2.57 16.84 -1.59
N GLY A 25 -2.78 18.04 -2.12
CA GLY A 25 -3.58 19.10 -1.49
C GLY A 25 -2.74 20.16 -0.78
N GLU A 26 -3.39 20.97 0.06
CA GLU A 26 -2.72 22.02 0.83
C GLU A 26 -1.91 21.47 1.99
N CYS A 27 -0.82 22.15 2.35
CA CYS A 27 0.01 21.78 3.48
C CYS A 27 -0.78 21.85 4.79
N LYS A 28 -0.88 20.72 5.48
CA LYS A 28 -1.43 20.56 6.84
C LYS A 28 -0.33 20.23 7.84
N GLN A 29 -0.56 20.62 9.08
CA GLN A 29 0.27 20.19 10.21
C GLN A 29 -0.12 18.76 10.59
N LEU A 30 0.73 17.79 10.27
CA LEU A 30 0.52 16.39 10.65
C LEU A 30 1.04 16.17 12.07
N THR A 31 0.19 15.65 12.96
CA THR A 31 0.58 15.23 14.30
C THR A 31 1.46 13.98 14.24
N LYS A 32 2.27 13.75 15.27
CA LYS A 32 3.01 12.50 15.41
C LYS A 32 2.05 11.37 15.74
N CYS A 33 2.27 10.20 15.12
CA CYS A 33 1.55 8.99 15.46
C CYS A 33 1.93 8.56 16.87
N GLN A 34 0.95 8.48 17.76
CA GLN A 34 1.12 8.04 19.13
C GLN A 34 1.18 6.51 19.21
N ASP A 35 1.79 5.98 20.28
CA ASP A 35 1.98 4.54 20.43
C ASP A 35 0.65 3.78 20.44
N PHE A 36 -0.37 4.28 21.15
CA PHE A 36 -1.70 3.66 21.17
C PHE A 36 -2.40 3.70 19.80
N GLU A 37 -2.13 4.72 18.97
CA GLU A 37 -2.67 4.79 17.60
C GLU A 37 -2.01 3.71 16.74
N MET A 38 -0.68 3.58 16.87
CA MET A 38 0.11 2.60 16.13
C MET A 38 -0.26 1.16 16.51
N GLU A 39 -0.53 0.87 17.79
CA GLU A 39 -0.98 -0.46 18.23
C GLU A 39 -2.29 -0.89 17.58
N GLN A 40 -3.23 0.05 17.37
CA GLN A 40 -4.54 -0.23 16.78
C GLN A 40 -4.52 -0.19 15.23
N PHE A 41 -3.51 0.46 14.66
CA PHE A 41 -3.43 0.73 13.23
C PHE A 41 -3.45 -0.54 12.37
N PRO A 42 -2.67 -1.60 12.64
CA PRO A 42 -2.69 -2.84 11.86
C PRO A 42 -4.08 -3.43 11.66
N LEU A 43 -4.83 -3.59 12.76
CA LEU A 43 -6.15 -4.21 12.75
C LEU A 43 -7.18 -3.31 12.06
N ARG A 44 -7.12 -1.99 12.30
CA ARG A 44 -7.98 -1.04 11.58
C ARG A 44 -7.72 -1.08 10.09
N MET A 45 -6.46 -1.14 9.68
CA MET A 45 -6.05 -1.18 8.29
C MET A 45 -6.51 -2.48 7.62
N SER A 46 -6.32 -3.66 8.23
CA SER A 46 -6.77 -4.93 7.65
C SER A 46 -8.30 -4.99 7.49
N ASN A 47 -9.06 -4.55 8.50
CA ASN A 47 -10.51 -4.43 8.41
C ASN A 47 -10.94 -3.42 7.34
N TRP A 48 -10.25 -2.28 7.25
CA TRP A 48 -10.52 -1.28 6.22
C TRP A 48 -10.25 -1.82 4.81
N LEU A 49 -9.18 -2.58 4.61
CA LEU A 49 -8.88 -3.22 3.32
C LEU A 49 -9.99 -4.16 2.87
N PHE A 50 -10.54 -4.94 3.80
CA PHE A 50 -11.71 -5.76 3.52
C PHE A 50 -12.91 -4.91 3.07
N LYS A 51 -13.21 -3.81 3.79
CA LYS A 51 -14.28 -2.89 3.40
C LYS A 51 -14.06 -2.22 2.05
N VAL A 52 -12.82 -1.86 1.71
CA VAL A 52 -12.47 -1.35 0.38
C VAL A 52 -12.75 -2.41 -0.69
N MET A 53 -12.35 -3.66 -0.45
CA MET A 53 -12.58 -4.75 -1.38
C MET A 53 -14.08 -5.02 -1.61
N GLU A 54 -14.90 -5.02 -0.54
CA GLU A 54 -16.36 -5.10 -0.62
C GLU A 54 -16.95 -3.94 -1.44
N GLU A 55 -16.50 -2.70 -1.19
CA GLU A 55 -16.99 -1.52 -1.89
C GLU A 55 -16.63 -1.52 -3.38
N LEU A 56 -15.42 -1.97 -3.74
CA LEU A 56 -15.03 -2.13 -5.14
C LEU A 56 -15.87 -3.19 -5.84
N ALA A 57 -16.14 -4.32 -5.18
CA ALA A 57 -17.02 -5.35 -5.72
C ALA A 57 -18.45 -4.81 -5.92
N ARG A 58 -18.99 -4.07 -4.94
CA ARG A 58 -20.31 -3.45 -5.03
C ARG A 58 -20.43 -2.47 -6.20
N ARG A 59 -19.34 -1.81 -6.58
CA ARG A 59 -19.26 -0.87 -7.72
C ARG A 59 -18.90 -1.54 -9.05
N ASN A 60 -18.69 -2.85 -9.07
CA ASN A 60 -18.16 -3.60 -10.22
C ASN A 60 -16.78 -3.11 -10.69
N GLU A 61 -15.97 -2.57 -9.77
CA GLU A 61 -14.60 -2.09 -10.02
C GLU A 61 -13.55 -3.11 -9.58
N LEU A 62 -13.96 -4.17 -8.88
CA LEU A 62 -13.09 -5.30 -8.52
C LEU A 62 -12.94 -6.24 -9.72
N ASP A 63 -11.70 -6.57 -10.10
CA ASP A 63 -11.43 -7.57 -11.13
C ASP A 63 -12.10 -8.90 -10.78
N GLY A 64 -12.68 -9.57 -11.78
CA GLY A 64 -13.36 -10.86 -11.61
C GLY A 64 -12.49 -11.92 -10.96
N ASP A 65 -11.18 -11.87 -11.18
CA ASP A 65 -10.23 -12.80 -10.54
C ASP A 65 -10.10 -12.60 -9.03
N TYR A 66 -10.42 -11.41 -8.51
CA TYR A 66 -10.41 -11.12 -7.08
C TYR A 66 -11.77 -11.38 -6.40
N VAL A 67 -12.84 -11.63 -7.14
CA VAL A 67 -14.17 -11.90 -6.58
C VAL A 67 -14.18 -13.19 -5.74
N GLU A 68 -13.45 -14.23 -6.15
CA GLU A 68 -13.33 -15.46 -5.35
C GLU A 68 -12.51 -15.25 -4.05
N MET A 69 -11.55 -14.33 -4.07
CA MET A 69 -10.81 -13.92 -2.88
C MET A 69 -11.71 -13.17 -1.90
N LEU A 70 -12.63 -12.33 -2.39
CA LEU A 70 -13.61 -11.64 -1.55
C LEU A 70 -14.50 -12.63 -0.78
N LYS A 71 -15.07 -13.63 -1.48
CA LYS A 71 -15.91 -14.67 -0.84
C LYS A 71 -15.18 -15.45 0.25
N SER A 72 -13.86 -15.59 0.11
CA SER A 72 -13.01 -16.24 1.10
C SER A 72 -12.71 -15.29 2.27
N ALA A 73 -12.47 -14.01 1.99
CA ALA A 73 -12.25 -12.97 2.99
C ALA A 73 -13.48 -12.71 3.88
N GLU A 74 -14.71 -12.87 3.37
CA GLU A 74 -15.95 -12.76 4.15
C GLU A 74 -16.07 -13.83 5.25
N LYS A 75 -15.50 -15.02 5.03
CA LYS A 75 -15.58 -16.16 5.95
C LYS A 75 -14.47 -16.15 7.01
N ASP A 76 -13.35 -15.51 6.71
CA ASP A 76 -12.21 -15.39 7.60
C ASP A 76 -12.27 -14.09 8.40
N LYS A 77 -12.30 -14.20 9.73
CA LYS A 77 -12.29 -13.03 10.63
C LYS A 77 -11.04 -12.17 10.48
N ASN A 78 -9.93 -12.75 10.02
CA ASN A 78 -8.67 -12.03 9.83
C ASN A 78 -8.56 -11.41 8.44
N HIS A 79 -9.55 -11.64 7.56
CA HIS A 79 -9.60 -11.10 6.20
C HIS A 79 -8.29 -11.31 5.41
N VAL A 80 -7.65 -12.47 5.58
CA VAL A 80 -6.32 -12.78 5.00
C VAL A 80 -6.30 -12.50 3.50
N ASP A 81 -7.36 -12.90 2.79
CA ASP A 81 -7.44 -12.72 1.34
C ASP A 81 -7.61 -11.26 0.91
N ALA A 82 -8.25 -10.40 1.71
CA ALA A 82 -8.31 -8.96 1.42
C ALA A 82 -6.93 -8.30 1.58
N VAL A 83 -6.15 -8.74 2.58
CA VAL A 83 -4.78 -8.25 2.80
C VAL A 83 -3.86 -8.68 1.65
N ILE A 84 -3.95 -9.94 1.21
CA ILE A 84 -3.18 -10.47 0.07
C ILE A 84 -3.61 -9.76 -1.21
N TRP A 85 -4.93 -9.59 -1.45
CA TRP A 85 -5.45 -8.84 -2.60
C TRP A 85 -4.80 -7.47 -2.70
N LYS A 86 -4.78 -6.71 -1.59
CA LYS A 86 -4.22 -5.36 -1.63
C LYS A 86 -2.74 -5.36 -1.97
N PHE A 87 -1.98 -6.33 -1.47
CA PHE A 87 -0.58 -6.49 -1.84
C PHE A 87 -0.42 -6.70 -3.34
N CYS A 88 -1.20 -7.61 -3.91
CA CYS A 88 -1.21 -7.90 -5.35
C CYS A 88 -1.63 -6.69 -6.20
N ASP A 89 -2.55 -5.87 -5.70
CA ASP A 89 -3.01 -4.63 -6.35
C ASP A 89 -1.92 -3.54 -6.34
N LEU A 90 -1.03 -3.55 -5.35
CA LEU A 90 0.09 -2.61 -5.24
C LEU A 90 1.33 -3.05 -6.05
N ASP A 91 1.57 -4.37 -6.16
CA ASP A 91 2.67 -4.97 -6.93
C ASP A 91 2.35 -4.97 -8.43
N VAL A 92 2.64 -3.85 -9.11
CA VAL A 92 2.23 -3.65 -10.51
C VAL A 92 3.44 -3.47 -11.44
N HIS A 93 4.50 -2.75 -11.02
CA HIS A 93 5.59 -2.39 -11.93
C HIS A 93 6.95 -2.23 -11.23
N PRO A 94 7.86 -3.22 -11.35
CA PRO A 94 7.65 -4.56 -11.92
C PRO A 94 6.84 -5.45 -10.97
N GLN A 95 6.14 -6.45 -11.51
CA GLN A 95 5.53 -7.51 -10.71
C GLN A 95 6.61 -8.46 -10.17
N ASP A 96 7.29 -8.06 -9.09
CA ASP A 96 8.45 -8.76 -8.53
C ASP A 96 8.18 -9.38 -7.15
N ARG A 97 6.92 -9.35 -6.68
CA ARG A 97 6.49 -9.82 -5.34
C ARG A 97 7.02 -8.97 -4.21
N PHE A 98 7.33 -7.72 -4.51
CA PHE A 98 7.68 -6.72 -3.54
C PHE A 98 6.94 -5.43 -3.84
N VAL A 99 6.43 -4.79 -2.80
CA VAL A 99 5.84 -3.47 -2.92
C VAL A 99 6.91 -2.43 -2.57
N THR A 100 7.29 -1.63 -3.56
CA THR A 100 8.30 -0.59 -3.39
C THR A 100 7.70 0.73 -2.88
N ARG A 101 8.56 1.62 -2.36
CA ARG A 101 8.15 3.01 -2.05
C ARG A 101 7.54 3.78 -3.23
N ARG A 102 7.85 3.38 -4.47
CA ARG A 102 7.27 4.04 -5.66
C ARG A 102 5.83 3.60 -5.88
N GLU A 103 5.53 2.33 -5.67
CA GLU A 103 4.17 1.78 -5.77
C GLU A 103 3.27 2.29 -4.65
N LEU A 104 3.82 2.46 -3.45
CA LEU A 104 3.10 3.05 -2.31
C LEU A 104 2.89 4.56 -2.45
N LEU A 105 3.66 5.25 -3.30
CA LEU A 105 3.69 6.72 -3.33
C LEU A 105 2.30 7.31 -3.56
N PHE A 106 1.54 6.75 -4.49
CA PHE A 106 0.20 7.27 -4.80
C PHE A 106 -0.78 7.10 -3.64
N VAL A 107 -0.80 5.92 -3.02
CA VAL A 107 -1.68 5.60 -1.90
C VAL A 107 -1.32 6.43 -0.68
N VAL A 108 -0.03 6.49 -0.32
CA VAL A 108 0.45 7.30 0.79
C VAL A 108 0.15 8.77 0.56
N ALA A 109 0.46 9.31 -0.62
CA ALA A 109 0.23 10.73 -0.92
C ALA A 109 -1.24 11.13 -0.89
N THR A 110 -2.16 10.18 -1.10
CA THR A 110 -3.61 10.42 -1.05
C THR A 110 -4.16 10.34 0.38
N ILE A 111 -3.66 9.40 1.19
CA ILE A 111 -4.26 9.04 2.48
C ILE A 111 -3.54 9.69 3.66
N LYS A 112 -2.24 9.99 3.56
CA LYS A 112 -1.40 10.50 4.65
C LYS A 112 -1.99 11.70 5.43
N PRO A 113 -2.66 12.69 4.80
CA PRO A 113 -3.27 13.79 5.54
C PRO A 113 -4.43 13.40 6.46
N MET A 114 -5.02 12.23 6.22
CA MET A 114 -6.13 11.68 7.00
C MET A 114 -5.69 10.55 7.92
N GLU A 115 -4.56 9.91 7.62
CA GLU A 115 -3.97 8.81 8.41
C GLU A 115 -2.46 9.04 8.58
N HIS A 116 -2.10 9.83 9.60
CA HIS A 116 -0.70 10.22 9.87
C HIS A 116 0.19 9.04 10.28
N CYS A 117 -0.40 7.95 10.77
CA CYS A 117 0.31 6.71 11.13
C CYS A 117 0.73 5.86 9.92
N LEU A 118 0.18 6.09 8.72
CA LEU A 118 0.44 5.24 7.56
C LEU A 118 1.93 5.18 7.17
N ALA A 119 2.60 6.33 7.10
CA ALA A 119 4.00 6.36 6.69
C ALA A 119 4.93 5.71 7.76
N PRO A 120 4.84 6.07 9.05
CA PRO A 120 5.60 5.37 10.10
C PRO A 120 5.30 3.88 10.19
N PHE A 121 4.05 3.46 9.97
CA PHE A 121 3.68 2.04 9.94
C PHE A 121 4.42 1.30 8.82
N LEU A 122 4.42 1.83 7.59
CA LEU A 122 5.14 1.24 6.47
C LEU A 122 6.66 1.20 6.68
N ASP A 123 7.21 2.15 7.44
CA ASP A 123 8.62 2.14 7.84
C ASP A 123 8.94 1.00 8.81
N ILE A 124 8.00 0.65 9.70
CA ILE A 124 8.12 -0.48 10.63
C ILE A 124 8.02 -1.82 9.87
N CYS A 125 7.17 -1.88 8.84
CA CYS A 125 6.98 -3.10 8.05
C CYS A 125 8.18 -3.50 7.20
N ASP A 126 9.01 -2.54 6.80
CA ASP A 126 10.30 -2.76 6.14
C ASP A 126 11.37 -3.18 7.18
N ALA A 127 11.17 -4.37 7.77
CA ALA A 127 11.95 -4.87 8.90
C ALA A 127 13.42 -5.11 8.52
N ASN A 128 13.67 -5.55 7.28
CA ASN A 128 15.01 -5.78 6.75
C ASN A 128 15.68 -4.51 6.19
N LYS A 129 14.94 -3.38 6.11
CA LYS A 129 15.38 -2.06 5.63
C LYS A 129 15.86 -2.04 4.18
N ASP A 130 15.31 -2.90 3.33
CA ASP A 130 15.65 -2.96 1.91
C ASP A 130 14.87 -1.95 1.04
N ARG A 131 13.97 -1.17 1.66
CA ARG A 131 13.08 -0.17 1.03
C ARG A 131 11.98 -0.77 0.16
N LYS A 132 11.71 -2.05 0.35
CA LYS A 132 10.60 -2.79 -0.22
C LYS A 132 9.85 -3.49 0.92
N ILE A 133 8.65 -3.95 0.61
CA ILE A 133 7.85 -4.74 1.54
C ILE A 133 7.49 -6.03 0.83
N SER A 134 7.92 -7.15 1.40
CA SER A 134 7.54 -8.49 0.94
C SER A 134 6.11 -8.86 1.41
N LEU A 135 5.52 -9.89 0.81
CA LEU A 135 4.18 -10.36 1.21
C LEU A 135 4.13 -10.80 2.69
N HIS A 136 5.21 -11.41 3.19
CA HIS A 136 5.31 -11.87 4.58
C HIS A 136 5.47 -10.72 5.57
N GLU A 137 6.23 -9.68 5.20
CA GLU A 137 6.33 -8.44 5.97
C GLU A 137 4.99 -7.73 6.01
N TRP A 138 4.34 -7.55 4.85
CA TRP A 138 3.02 -6.93 4.74
C TRP A 138 1.96 -7.64 5.59
N GLY A 139 1.82 -8.95 5.42
CA GLY A 139 0.85 -9.73 6.17
C GLY A 139 1.16 -9.79 7.66
N GLY A 140 2.43 -9.97 8.04
CA GLY A 140 2.87 -9.96 9.43
C GLY A 140 2.59 -8.62 10.12
N CYS A 141 2.87 -7.52 9.43
CA CYS A 141 2.59 -6.17 9.91
C CYS A 141 1.11 -5.91 10.18
N LEU A 142 0.22 -6.54 9.41
CA LEU A 142 -1.24 -6.44 9.54
C LEU A 142 -1.81 -7.48 10.51
N GLY A 143 -0.96 -8.18 11.27
CA GLY A 143 -1.36 -9.13 12.30
C GLY A 143 -1.81 -10.49 11.78
N LEU A 144 -1.44 -10.85 10.54
CA LEU A 144 -1.72 -12.18 10.00
C LEU A 144 -0.72 -13.21 10.51
N ASP A 145 -1.24 -14.43 10.73
CA ASP A 145 -0.41 -15.60 10.99
C ASP A 145 0.37 -15.99 9.72
N GLN A 146 1.69 -16.11 9.85
CA GLN A 146 2.60 -16.46 8.76
C GLN A 146 2.22 -17.78 8.08
N GLY A 147 1.64 -18.73 8.81
CA GLY A 147 1.18 -20.00 8.23
C GLY A 147 -0.01 -19.87 7.28
N LYS A 148 -0.75 -18.75 7.34
CA LYS A 148 -1.92 -18.48 6.49
C LYS A 148 -1.60 -17.62 5.27
N ILE A 149 -0.44 -16.97 5.23
CA ILE A 149 -0.03 -16.10 4.14
C ILE A 149 0.39 -16.97 2.95
N GLN A 150 -0.45 -17.00 1.91
CA GLN A 150 -0.18 -17.72 0.67
C GLN A 150 -0.11 -16.74 -0.49
N ASP A 151 0.93 -16.84 -1.33
CA ASP A 151 1.01 -16.02 -2.54
C ASP A 151 -0.07 -16.43 -3.55
N LYS A 152 -1.09 -15.59 -3.68
CA LYS A 152 -2.18 -15.75 -4.64
C LYS A 152 -2.08 -14.81 -5.86
N CYS A 153 -1.13 -13.88 -5.93
CA CYS A 153 -1.13 -12.90 -7.03
C CYS A 153 -0.77 -13.52 -8.38
N GLY A 154 -0.08 -14.67 -8.39
CA GLY A 154 0.27 -15.37 -9.63
C GLY A 154 -0.94 -15.88 -10.42
N ALA A 155 -2.02 -16.27 -9.73
CA ALA A 155 -3.25 -16.71 -10.35
C ALA A 155 -4.00 -15.55 -11.02
N VAL A 156 -3.87 -14.34 -10.46
CA VAL A 156 -4.60 -13.15 -10.91
C VAL A 156 -3.86 -12.43 -12.04
N HIS A 157 -2.54 -12.26 -11.94
CA HIS A 157 -1.78 -11.54 -12.96
C HIS A 157 -1.58 -12.30 -14.28
N LYS A 158 -1.66 -13.64 -14.27
CA LYS A 158 -1.60 -14.45 -15.52
C LYS A 158 -2.77 -14.17 -16.47
N LYS A 159 -3.94 -13.79 -15.96
CA LYS A 159 -5.13 -13.54 -16.77
C LYS A 159 -5.21 -12.10 -17.30
N ASN A 160 -4.69 -11.12 -16.56
CA ASN A 160 -4.66 -9.71 -17.02
C ASN A 160 -3.72 -9.44 -18.21
N LYS A 161 -2.72 -10.32 -18.48
CA LYS A 161 -1.92 -10.26 -19.71
C LYS A 161 -2.68 -10.68 -20.98
N GLY A 162 -3.82 -11.36 -20.85
CA GLY A 162 -4.64 -11.83 -21.97
C GLY A 162 -5.82 -10.93 -22.34
N ARG A 163 -5.98 -9.77 -21.69
CA ARG A 163 -7.12 -8.85 -21.82
C ARG A 163 -6.76 -7.48 -22.42
N LYS A 164 -5.72 -7.44 -23.26
CA LYS A 164 -5.41 -6.26 -24.09
C LYS A 164 -6.07 -6.39 -25.46
#